data_AF-A0A7C0V6V2-F1
#
_entry.id   AF-A0A7C0V6V2-F1
#
_cell.length_a   1.000
_cell.length_b   1.000
_cell.length_c   1.000
_cell.angle_alpha   90.00
_cell.angle_beta   90.00
_cell.angle_gamma   90.00
#
_symmetry.space_group_name_H-M   'P 1'
#
loop_
_entity.id
_entity.type
_entity.pdbx_description
1 polymer ?
#
loop_
_entity_poly.entity_id
_entity_poly.type
_entity_poly.pdbx_seq_one_letter_code
_entity_poly.pdbx_strand_id
1 'polypeptide(L)' 'MNPEKQVDWFQEGYRAGKAFARFEADYDELAAVYRAGSIPTGWDIYRAEILNRHLGVKGFDFQAYNNGFARACIEFYEKI' A
#
# COMPACT_ATOMS: atom_id res chain seq x y z
N MET A 1 30.31 -7.76 -8.85
CA MET A 1 28.91 -7.50 -9.26
C MET A 1 28.10 -7.53 -7.97
N ASN A 2 27.75 -6.38 -7.40
CA ASN A 2 26.89 -6.35 -6.22
C ASN A 2 25.48 -6.74 -6.70
N PRO A 3 24.84 -7.79 -6.16
CA PRO A 3 23.42 -7.98 -6.42
C PRO A 3 22.73 -6.80 -5.73
N GLU A 4 22.29 -5.82 -6.51
CA GLU A 4 21.37 -4.80 -6.03
C GLU A 4 20.23 -5.55 -5.35
N LYS A 5 20.06 -5.36 -4.04
CA LYS A 5 18.98 -6.00 -3.28
C LYS A 5 17.67 -5.61 -3.97
N GLN A 6 17.04 -6.57 -4.62
CA GLN A 6 15.72 -6.38 -5.21
C GLN A 6 14.78 -5.93 -4.08
N VAL A 7 14.24 -4.73 -4.20
CA VAL A 7 13.29 -4.20 -3.22
C VAL A 7 12.02 -5.03 -3.30
N ASP A 8 11.62 -5.62 -2.19
CA ASP A 8 10.34 -6.30 -2.07
C ASP A 8 9.24 -5.26 -1.89
N TRP A 9 8.65 -4.84 -3.01
CA TRP A 9 7.61 -3.82 -3.04
C TRP A 9 6.35 -4.26 -2.30
N PHE A 10 6.05 -5.55 -2.24
CA PHE A 10 4.96 -6.05 -1.41
C PHE A 10 5.22 -5.76 0.07
N GLN A 11 6.43 -6.05 0.55
CA GLN A 11 6.78 -5.81 1.94
C GLN A 11 6.79 -4.31 2.28
N GLU A 12 7.22 -3.45 1.35
CA GLU A 12 7.16 -1.99 1.52
C GLU A 12 5.72 -1.48 1.55
N GLY A 13 4.87 -1.95 0.64
CA GLY A 13 3.44 -1.66 0.65
C GLY A 13 2.77 -2.10 1.95
N TYR A 14 3.09 -3.30 2.43
CA TYR A 14 2.57 -3.83 3.69
C TYR A 14 2.96 -2.98 4.90
N ARG A 15 4.21 -2.49 4.96
CA ARG A 15 4.64 -1.57 6.02
C ARG A 15 3.88 -0.25 5.96
N ALA A 16 3.68 0.31 4.77
CA ALA A 16 2.91 1.52 4.59
C ALA A 16 1.44 1.33 4.98
N GLY A 17 0.82 0.23 4.56
CA GLY A 17 -0.57 -0.10 4.92
C GLY A 17 -0.75 -0.31 6.43
N LYS A 18 0.24 -0.88 7.12
CA LYS A 18 0.22 -0.97 8.59
C LYS A 18 0.26 0.39 9.28
N ALA A 19 1.06 1.31 8.77
CA ALA A 19 1.14 2.66 9.32
C ALA A 19 -0.18 3.41 9.07
N PHE A 20 -0.65 3.37 7.82
CA PHE A 20 -1.92 3.96 7.41
C PHE A 20 -3.07 3.45 8.28
N ALA A 21 -3.26 2.12 8.37
CA ALA A 21 -4.36 1.52 9.11
C ALA A 21 -4.35 1.83 10.62
N ARG A 22 -3.16 2.06 11.20
CA ARG A 22 -3.03 2.29 12.65
C ARG A 22 -3.14 3.76 13.05
N PHE A 23 -2.73 4.68 12.18
CA PHE A 23 -2.50 6.07 12.57
C PHE A 23 -3.20 7.10 11.68
N GLU A 24 -3.58 6.73 10.46
CA GLU A 24 -4.10 7.68 9.46
C GLU A 24 -5.56 7.37 9.09
N ALA A 25 -5.88 6.08 8.92
CA ALA A 25 -7.16 5.64 8.39
C ALA A 25 -8.30 5.72 9.42
N ASP A 26 -9.45 6.23 9.01
CA ASP A 26 -10.69 6.01 9.73
C ASP A 26 -11.35 4.65 9.38
N TYR A 27 -12.46 4.32 10.06
CA TYR A 27 -13.16 3.06 9.84
C TYR A 27 -13.72 2.94 8.41
N ASP A 28 -14.21 4.03 7.82
CA ASP A 28 -14.83 4.02 6.49
C ASP A 28 -13.78 3.83 5.40
N GLU A 29 -12.61 4.44 5.58
CA GLU A 29 -11.43 4.26 4.75
C GLU A 29 -10.91 2.82 4.80
N LEU A 30 -10.78 2.25 6.00
CA LEU A 30 -10.42 0.83 6.17
C LEU A 30 -11.46 -0.11 5.55
N ALA A 31 -12.75 0.17 5.76
CA ALA A 31 -13.83 -0.60 5.19
C ALA A 31 -13.87 -0.50 3.65
N ALA A 32 -13.47 0.64 3.08
CA ALA A 32 -13.35 0.81 1.64
C ALA A 32 -12.22 -0.06 1.07
N VAL A 33 -11.03 -0.05 1.70
CA VAL A 33 -9.91 -0.93 1.32
C VAL A 33 -10.28 -2.40 1.48
N TYR A 34 -10.92 -2.77 2.59
CA TYR A 34 -11.36 -4.14 2.86
C TYR A 34 -12.30 -4.67 1.78
N ARG A 35 -13.30 -3.87 1.40
CA ARG A 35 -14.26 -4.22 0.33
C ARG A 35 -13.61 -4.27 -1.05
N ALA A 36 -12.66 -3.37 -1.33
CA ALA A 36 -12.00 -3.28 -2.64
C ALA A 36 -10.85 -4.29 -2.81
N GLY A 37 -10.32 -4.85 -1.73
CA GLY A 37 -9.13 -5.73 -1.77
C GLY A 37 -7.85 -5.03 -2.26
N SER A 38 -7.87 -3.71 -2.35
CA SER A 38 -6.85 -2.85 -2.95
C SER A 38 -7.06 -1.39 -2.50
N ILE A 39 -6.14 -0.48 -2.83
CA ILE A 39 -6.41 0.96 -2.74
C ILE A 39 -7.68 1.26 -3.58
N PRO A 40 -8.75 1.86 -3.03
CA PRO A 40 -10.01 2.06 -3.75
C PRO A 40 -9.86 2.94 -4.99
N THR A 41 -10.54 2.65 -6.10
CA THR A 41 -10.36 3.37 -7.39
C THR A 41 -10.54 4.89 -7.29
N GLY A 42 -11.41 5.40 -6.43
CA GLY A 42 -11.60 6.85 -6.23
C GLY A 42 -10.48 7.56 -5.45
N TRP A 43 -9.43 6.86 -5.05
CA TRP A 43 -8.30 7.43 -4.29
C TRP A 43 -7.14 7.85 -5.22
N ASP A 44 -7.47 8.58 -6.28
CA ASP A 44 -6.50 8.96 -7.32
C ASP A 44 -5.37 9.83 -6.76
N ILE A 45 -5.68 10.73 -5.81
CA ILE A 45 -4.67 11.56 -5.13
C ILE A 45 -3.68 10.68 -4.37
N TYR A 46 -4.15 9.72 -3.59
CA TYR A 46 -3.30 8.80 -2.83
C TYR A 46 -2.42 7.94 -3.75
N ARG A 47 -3.00 7.43 -4.85
CA ARG A 47 -2.23 6.70 -5.88
C ARG A 47 -1.14 7.58 -6.50
N ALA A 48 -1.47 8.82 -6.85
CA ALA A 48 -0.54 9.76 -7.45
C ALA A 48 0.60 10.12 -6.49
N GLU A 49 0.32 10.26 -5.20
CA GLU A 49 1.35 10.50 -4.17
C GLU A 49 2.35 9.33 -4.07
N ILE A 50 1.86 8.09 -4.08
CA ILE A 50 2.73 6.89 -4.07
C ILE A 50 3.58 6.84 -5.33
N LEU A 51 2.95 7.03 -6.50
CA LEU A 51 3.66 7.02 -7.79
C LEU A 51 4.71 8.13 -7.86
N ASN A 52 4.40 9.32 -7.36
CA ASN A 52 5.33 10.45 -7.32
C ASN A 52 6.48 10.20 -6.33
N ARG A 53 6.21 9.60 -5.16
CA ARG A 53 7.23 9.23 -4.17
C ARG A 53 8.26 8.25 -4.72
N HIS A 54 7.82 7.32 -5.57
CA HIS A 54 8.68 6.31 -6.20
C HIS A 54 9.06 6.66 -7.64
N LEU A 55 8.84 7.91 -8.06
CA LEU A 55 9.18 8.37 -9.40
C LEU A 55 10.70 8.25 -9.62
N GLY A 56 11.07 7.60 -10.73
CA GLY A 56 12.47 7.37 -11.08
C GLY A 56 13.13 6.18 -10.37
N VAL A 57 12.43 5.49 -9.46
CA VAL A 57 12.94 4.22 -8.89
C VAL A 57 12.78 3.11 -9.92
N LYS A 58 13.91 2.67 -10.48
CA LYS A 58 13.93 1.56 -11.45
C LYS A 58 13.38 0.29 -10.80
N GLY A 59 12.42 -0.33 -11.48
CA GLY A 59 11.80 -1.56 -11.01
C GLY A 59 10.75 -1.37 -9.91
N PHE A 60 10.26 -0.14 -9.70
CA PHE A 60 9.08 0.07 -8.85
C PHE A 60 7.88 -0.72 -9.38
N ASP A 61 7.35 -1.61 -8.54
CA ASP A 61 6.14 -2.38 -8.84
C ASP A 61 4.98 -1.86 -7.98
N PHE A 62 4.18 -0.97 -8.57
CA PHE A 62 3.02 -0.40 -7.92
C PHE A 62 1.97 -1.47 -7.56
N GLN A 63 1.85 -2.53 -8.36
CA GLN A 63 0.87 -3.58 -8.11
C GLN A 63 1.27 -4.41 -6.89
N ALA A 64 2.54 -4.81 -6.78
CA ALA A 64 3.07 -5.48 -5.60
C ALA A 64 2.91 -4.62 -4.35
N TYR A 65 3.26 -3.33 -4.44
CA TYR A 65 3.05 -2.36 -3.36
C TYR A 65 1.58 -2.27 -2.93
N ASN A 66 0.67 -2.07 -3.88
CA ASN A 66 -0.76 -1.97 -3.63
C ASN A 66 -1.31 -3.24 -2.94
N ASN A 67 -0.88 -4.42 -3.38
CA ASN A 67 -1.28 -5.69 -2.77
C ASN A 67 -0.80 -5.81 -1.31
N GLY A 68 0.45 -5.43 -1.04
CA GLY A 68 0.99 -5.40 0.32
C GLY A 68 0.22 -4.42 1.22
N PHE A 69 -0.02 -3.22 0.71
CA PHE A 69 -0.77 -2.17 1.40
C PHE A 69 -2.17 -2.63 1.79
N ALA A 70 -2.92 -3.17 0.82
CA ALA A 70 -4.27 -3.65 1.06
C ALA A 70 -4.29 -4.82 2.03
N ARG A 71 -3.32 -5.74 1.92
CA ARG A 71 -3.21 -6.87 2.86
C ARG A 71 -3.05 -6.40 4.30
N ALA A 72 -2.21 -5.40 4.55
CA ALA A 72 -2.03 -4.86 5.90
C ALA A 72 -3.30 -4.19 6.43
N CYS A 73 -4.01 -3.43 5.60
CA CYS A 73 -5.27 -2.79 5.98
C CYS A 73 -6.37 -3.82 6.29
N ILE A 74 -6.50 -4.87 5.47
CA ILE A 74 -7.43 -5.97 5.67
C ILE A 74 -7.14 -6.69 6.99
N GLU A 75 -5.88 -7.07 7.23
CA GLU A 75 -5.48 -7.75 8.47
C GLU A 75 -5.70 -6.91 9.73
N PHE A 76 -5.70 -5.59 9.59
CA PHE A 76 -6.01 -4.67 10.67
C PHE A 76 -7.53 -4.58 10.89
N TYR A 77 -8.29 -4.37 9.81
CA TYR A 77 -9.75 -4.29 9.85
C TYR A 77 -10.40 -5.55 10.43
N GLU A 78 -9.91 -6.74 10.08
CA GLU A 78 -10.40 -8.02 10.61
C GLU A 78 -10.16 -8.21 12.13
N LYS A 79 -9.35 -7.35 12.75
CA LYS A 79 -9.03 -7.40 14.20
C LYS A 79 -9.75 -6.33 15.02
N ILE A 80 -10.50 -5.44 14.38
CA ILE A 80 -11.35 -4.43 15.02
C ILE A 80 -12.69 -5.08 15.35
#